data_AF-A0A363NP11-F1
#
_entry.id   AF-A0A363NP11-F1
#
_cell.length_a   1.000
_cell.length_b   1.000
_cell.length_c   1.000
_cell.angle_alpha   90.00
_cell.angle_beta   90.00
_cell.angle_gamma   90.00
#
_symmetry.space_group_name_H-M   'P 1'
#
loop_
_entity.id
_entity.type
_entity.pdbx_description
1 polymer ?
#
loop_
_entity_poly.entity_id
_entity_poly.type
_entity_poly.pdbx_seq_one_letter_code
_entity_poly.pdbx_strand_id
1 'polypeptide(L)'
;MDILKNKTDLSKMECLGKPSIPFSDIYSETEFFRFGSGSLLKDLIKYVNFSNLNYGKKVIFIGDDAQLPPVNMNFSPALDRNYLNENYSLISSEFELTEIVRQKVDSGILHNATKLRKALKNNVFNQVDINTGFEDIIGIKYDELLSKYLSACNNSLYDQTIIIAYSNSSVKEYNDFVRSYFFSNQTTIAIGDRIILVGNNYNYPQIELLNGDFGTIKDVSALNEIRTISLKRKDKKVRLLK
;
A
#
# COMPACT_ATOMS: atom_id res chain seq x y z
N MET A 1 11.24 -7.85 1.05
CA MET A 1 11.87 -7.22 2.24
C MET A 1 13.35 -7.08 1.92
N ASP A 2 13.77 -5.92 1.42
CA ASP A 2 15.16 -5.75 0.99
C ASP A 2 15.99 -5.23 2.16
N ILE A 3 16.57 -6.16 2.92
CA ILE A 3 17.58 -5.87 3.93
C ILE A 3 18.90 -5.66 3.19
N LEU A 4 19.27 -4.40 2.93
CA LEU A 4 20.58 -4.07 2.40
C LEU A 4 21.62 -4.24 3.52
N LYS A 5 22.24 -5.43 3.60
CA LYS A 5 23.42 -5.66 4.44
C LYS A 5 24.64 -5.06 3.76
N ASN A 6 25.14 -3.94 4.28
CA ASN A 6 26.48 -3.50 3.89
C ASN A 6 27.51 -4.44 4.53
N LYS A 7 28.38 -5.05 3.70
CA LYS A 7 29.22 -6.20 4.08
C LYS A 7 30.66 -5.78 4.40
N THR A 8 30.85 -4.59 4.94
CA THR A 8 32.16 -4.04 5.29
C THR A 8 32.07 -3.30 6.63
N ASP A 9 32.93 -3.74 7.56
CA ASP A 9 33.11 -3.33 8.96
C ASP A 9 32.10 -3.81 10.01
N LEU A 10 32.64 -4.05 11.23
CA LEU A 10 32.03 -4.61 12.45
C LEU A 10 30.78 -3.88 12.98
N SER A 11 30.25 -2.91 12.22
CA SER A 11 28.98 -2.22 12.46
C SER A 11 27.91 -2.74 11.50
N LYS A 12 26.90 -3.44 12.02
CA LYS A 12 25.72 -3.82 11.22
C LYS A 12 24.84 -2.58 11.04
N MET A 13 24.84 -2.04 9.83
CA MET A 13 23.91 -1.00 9.39
C MET A 13 22.76 -1.65 8.63
N GLU A 14 21.53 -1.43 9.10
CA GLU A 14 20.31 -1.93 8.48
C GLU A 14 19.46 -0.75 8.02
N CYS A 15 19.34 -0.60 6.71
CA CYS A 15 18.48 0.40 6.08
C CYS A 15 17.16 -0.27 5.71
N LEU A 16 16.05 0.25 6.25
CA LEU A 16 14.71 -0.22 5.93
C LEU A 16 14.06 0.79 4.98
N GLY A 17 14.12 0.48 3.68
CA GLY A 17 13.51 1.25 2.61
C GLY A 17 12.14 0.70 2.21
N LYS A 18 11.16 1.61 2.08
CA LYS A 18 9.71 1.39 1.81
C LYS A 18 8.89 0.88 3.01
N PRO A 19 8.37 1.77 3.86
CA PRO A 19 7.28 1.44 4.76
C PRO A 19 5.95 1.71 4.04
N SER A 20 5.70 1.09 2.89
CA SER A 20 4.33 1.01 2.36
C SER A 20 3.41 0.25 3.34
N ILE A 21 4.03 -0.52 4.24
CA ILE A 21 3.45 -1.01 5.48
C ILE A 21 4.11 -0.18 6.58
N PRO A 22 3.40 0.77 7.19
CA PRO A 22 3.97 1.51 8.29
C PRO A 22 4.25 0.53 9.42
N PHE A 23 5.46 0.58 9.96
CA PHE A 23 5.92 -0.28 11.05
C PHE A 23 5.08 0.01 12.30
N SER A 24 3.96 -0.70 12.41
CA SER A 24 3.01 -0.51 13.49
C SER A 24 3.41 -1.34 14.69
N ASP A 25 3.18 -0.78 15.88
CA ASP A 25 3.16 -1.52 17.12
C ASP A 25 1.77 -2.04 17.49
N ILE A 26 0.76 -1.75 16.67
CA ILE A 26 -0.55 -2.36 16.80
C ILE A 26 -0.44 -3.86 16.55
N TYR A 27 -1.07 -4.62 17.45
CA TYR A 27 -1.27 -6.05 17.28
C TYR A 27 -2.09 -6.31 16.00
N SER A 28 -1.44 -6.87 14.99
CA SER A 28 -2.10 -7.36 13.79
C SER A 28 -2.17 -8.88 13.83
N GLU A 29 -3.38 -9.41 13.85
CA GLU A 29 -3.67 -10.81 13.62
C GLU A 29 -4.63 -10.89 12.44
N THR A 30 -4.20 -11.54 11.36
CA THR A 30 -5.12 -11.97 10.31
C THR A 30 -5.77 -13.27 10.75
N GLU A 31 -7.02 -13.53 10.34
CA GLU A 31 -7.84 -14.68 10.81
C GLU A 31 -7.14 -16.06 10.73
N PHE A 32 -6.04 -16.19 9.98
CA PHE A 32 -5.28 -17.42 9.80
C PHE A 32 -3.78 -17.33 10.11
N PHE A 33 -3.21 -16.13 10.32
CA PHE A 33 -1.76 -15.96 10.55
C PHE A 33 -1.44 -14.78 11.47
N ARG A 34 -0.54 -15.05 12.42
CA ARG A 34 0.14 -14.06 13.27
C ARG A 34 1.63 -14.06 12.93
N PHE A 35 2.15 -12.91 12.54
CA PHE A 35 3.60 -12.73 12.32
C PHE A 35 4.26 -12.29 13.63
N GLY A 36 5.26 -13.05 14.10
CA GLY A 36 6.00 -12.73 15.32
C GLY A 36 5.09 -12.53 16.55
N SER A 37 5.30 -11.44 17.29
CA SER A 37 4.44 -11.07 18.42
C SER A 37 3.12 -10.43 17.99
N GLY A 38 2.94 -10.12 16.71
CA GLY A 38 1.83 -9.33 16.18
C GLY A 38 2.13 -7.83 16.09
N SER A 39 3.27 -7.37 16.60
CA SER A 39 3.72 -5.98 16.55
C SER A 39 5.08 -5.93 15.84
N LEU A 40 5.10 -5.50 14.57
CA LEU A 40 6.27 -5.59 13.71
C LEU A 40 7.44 -4.73 14.20
N LEU A 41 7.16 -3.49 14.64
CA LEU A 41 8.21 -2.58 15.13
C LEU A 41 8.84 -3.13 16.41
N LYS A 42 8.03 -3.58 17.37
CA LYS A 42 8.50 -4.26 18.58
C LYS A 42 9.39 -5.47 18.28
N ASP A 43 8.97 -6.32 17.35
CA ASP A 43 9.72 -7.52 16.97
C ASP A 43 11.07 -7.15 16.33
N LEU A 44 11.08 -6.12 15.47
CA LEU A 44 12.29 -5.60 14.85
C LEU A 44 13.25 -5.03 15.90
N ILE A 45 12.78 -4.17 16.81
CA ILE A 45 13.63 -3.58 17.86
C ILE A 45 14.22 -4.67 18.76
N LYS A 46 13.40 -5.67 19.13
CA LYS A 46 13.86 -6.84 19.89
C LYS A 46 14.91 -7.64 19.13
N TYR A 47 14.74 -7.84 17.83
CA TYR A 47 15.69 -8.55 16.98
C TYR A 47 17.03 -7.81 16.89
N VAL A 48 16.98 -6.50 16.64
CA VAL A 48 18.18 -5.66 16.57
C VAL A 48 18.91 -5.67 17.91
N ASN A 49 18.19 -5.68 19.04
CA ASN A 49 18.74 -5.77 20.39
C ASN A 49 19.81 -4.69 20.64
N PHE A 50 19.39 -3.43 20.69
CA PHE A 50 20.26 -2.27 20.90
C PHE A 50 21.01 -2.29 22.24
N SER A 51 20.55 -3.06 23.22
CA SER A 51 21.17 -3.18 24.55
C SER A 51 22.47 -4.01 24.55
N ASN A 52 22.76 -4.76 23.49
CA ASN A 52 23.99 -5.55 23.38
C ASN A 52 25.14 -4.67 22.85
N LEU A 53 26.05 -4.30 23.75
CA LEU A 53 27.19 -3.40 23.51
C LEU A 53 28.34 -4.03 22.70
N ASN A 54 28.30 -5.35 22.42
CA ASN A 54 29.40 -6.04 21.74
C ASN A 54 29.56 -5.62 20.26
N TYR A 55 28.56 -4.97 19.67
CA TYR A 55 28.58 -4.52 18.28
C TYR A 55 27.88 -3.17 18.15
N GLY A 56 28.47 -2.25 17.37
CA GLY A 56 27.80 -1.02 16.96
C GLY A 56 26.64 -1.35 16.01
N LYS A 57 25.42 -0.98 16.36
CA LYS A 57 24.23 -1.21 15.54
C LYS A 57 23.59 0.11 15.19
N LYS A 58 23.23 0.28 13.92
CA LYS A 58 22.55 1.47 13.43
C LYS A 58 21.37 1.05 12.56
N VAL A 59 20.20 1.58 12.88
CA VAL A 59 18.99 1.43 12.07
C VAL A 59 18.63 2.80 11.52
N ILE A 60 18.33 2.84 10.22
CA ILE A 60 17.78 4.03 9.58
C ILE A 60 16.40 3.69 9.07
N PHE A 61 15.39 4.37 9.62
CA PHE A 61 14.03 4.35 9.10
C PHE A 61 13.90 5.45 8.04
N ILE A 62 13.33 5.08 6.89
CA ILE A 62 13.06 5.99 5.78
C ILE A 62 11.58 5.83 5.43
N GLY A 63 10.82 6.91 5.36
CA GLY A 63 9.40 6.86 5.00
C GLY A 63 8.84 8.23 4.65
N ASP A 64 7.55 8.25 4.31
CA ASP A 64 6.78 9.47 4.02
C ASP A 64 5.76 9.69 5.14
N ASP A 65 5.85 10.83 5.81
CA ASP A 65 4.95 11.29 6.87
C ASP A 65 3.56 11.69 6.35
N ALA A 66 3.45 12.04 5.07
CA ALA A 66 2.19 12.39 4.42
C ALA A 66 1.47 11.18 3.81
N GLN A 67 2.07 9.98 3.89
CA GLN A 67 1.41 8.74 3.52
C GLN A 67 0.30 8.40 4.52
N LEU A 68 -0.73 7.68 4.07
CA LEU A 68 -1.78 7.20 4.96
C LEU A 68 -1.16 6.45 6.16
N PRO A 69 -1.51 6.82 7.39
CA PRO A 69 -0.95 6.17 8.57
C PRO A 69 -1.42 4.70 8.63
N PRO A 70 -0.78 3.85 9.46
CA PRO A 70 -1.26 2.50 9.67
C PRO A 70 -2.75 2.50 10.02
N VAL A 71 -3.47 1.48 9.57
CA VAL A 71 -4.89 1.33 9.93
C VAL A 71 -5.02 1.36 11.46
N ASN A 72 -5.84 2.27 11.97
CA ASN A 72 -6.04 2.59 13.40
C ASN A 72 -4.91 3.36 14.10
N MET A 73 -4.00 4.00 13.36
CA MET A 73 -3.04 4.98 13.90
C MET A 73 -3.21 6.32 13.20
N ASN A 74 -2.83 7.40 13.90
CA ASN A 74 -2.81 8.75 13.34
C ASN A 74 -1.40 9.18 12.90
N PHE A 75 -0.39 8.35 13.18
CA PHE A 75 1.02 8.62 12.88
C PHE A 75 1.78 7.29 12.71
N SER A 76 3.02 7.35 12.20
CA SER A 76 3.91 6.20 12.02
C SER A 76 4.87 6.06 13.21
N PRO A 77 4.75 5.02 14.07
CA PRO A 77 5.60 4.84 15.25
C PRO A 77 7.10 4.82 14.99
N ALA A 78 7.52 4.24 13.86
CA ALA A 78 8.92 4.12 13.51
C ALA A 78 9.56 5.42 13.02
N LEU A 79 8.76 6.40 12.62
CA LEU A 79 9.24 7.72 12.18
C LEU A 79 9.10 8.77 13.29
N ASP A 80 8.42 8.45 14.40
CA ASP A 80 8.22 9.37 15.52
C ASP A 80 9.31 9.22 16.59
N ARG A 81 10.13 10.26 16.76
CA ARG A 81 11.22 10.29 17.74
C ARG A 81 10.72 10.13 19.18
N ASN A 82 9.62 10.79 19.54
CA ASN A 82 9.11 10.77 20.91
C ASN A 82 8.59 9.36 21.24
N TYR A 83 7.88 8.74 20.30
CA TYR A 83 7.38 7.39 20.43
C TYR A 83 8.52 6.37 20.66
N LEU A 84 9.59 6.45 19.88
CA LEU A 84 10.76 5.57 20.03
C LEU A 84 11.46 5.77 21.39
N ASN A 85 11.53 6.99 21.89
CA ASN A 85 12.12 7.28 23.19
C ASN A 85 11.23 6.76 24.34
N GLU A 86 9.94 7.07 24.32
CA GLU A 86 8.99 6.72 25.38
C GLU A 86 8.77 5.20 25.48
N ASN A 87 8.68 4.49 24.35
CA ASN A 87 8.33 3.06 24.34
C ASN A 87 9.56 2.13 24.33
N TYR A 88 10.71 2.60 23.84
CA TYR A 88 11.90 1.77 23.66
C TYR A 88 13.18 2.36 24.25
N SER A 89 13.13 3.55 24.85
CA SER A 89 14.30 4.28 25.35
C SER A 89 15.39 4.49 24.30
N LEU A 90 14.98 4.62 23.03
CA LEU A 90 15.88 4.85 21.90
C LEU A 90 15.98 6.34 21.59
N ILE A 91 17.20 6.87 21.62
CA ILE A 91 17.49 8.23 21.16
C ILE A 91 17.68 8.20 19.64
N SER A 92 16.80 8.86 18.90
CA SER A 92 16.86 8.92 17.43
C SER A 92 17.06 10.36 16.92
N SER A 93 17.72 10.47 15.77
CA SER A 93 17.79 11.71 14.99
C SER A 93 16.78 11.63 13.83
N GLU A 94 16.21 12.76 13.45
CA GLU A 94 15.16 12.87 12.44
C GLU A 94 15.55 13.96 11.46
N PHE A 95 15.35 13.69 10.17
CA PHE A 95 15.68 14.59 9.07
C PHE A 95 14.59 14.48 8.01
N GLU A 96 14.10 15.61 7.50
CA GLU A 96 13.11 15.68 6.43
C GLU A 96 13.79 16.13 5.12
N LEU A 97 13.61 15.38 4.04
CA LEU A 97 14.02 15.80 2.70
C LEU A 97 12.95 16.73 2.12
N THR A 98 13.27 18.02 2.03
CA THR A 98 12.31 19.06 1.59
C THR A 98 12.52 19.52 0.15
N GLU A 99 13.69 19.28 -0.42
CA GLU A 99 14.03 19.73 -1.77
C GLU A 99 13.58 18.73 -2.84
N ILE A 100 12.85 19.25 -3.82
CA ILE A 100 12.47 18.54 -5.02
C ILE A 100 13.57 18.72 -6.07
N VAL A 101 13.99 17.62 -6.71
CA VAL A 101 14.95 17.67 -7.82
C VAL A 101 14.35 18.44 -9.01
N ARG A 102 15.09 19.42 -9.52
CA ARG A 102 14.63 20.44 -10.50
C ARG A 102 13.95 19.91 -11.77
N GLN A 103 14.21 18.67 -12.17
CA GLN A 103 13.64 18.08 -13.39
C GLN A 103 12.13 17.81 -13.31
N LYS A 104 11.47 18.00 -12.15
CA LYS A 104 10.03 17.76 -11.96
C LYS A 104 9.24 18.98 -11.46
N VAL A 105 9.83 20.18 -11.50
CA VAL A 105 9.20 21.41 -10.96
C VAL A 105 7.92 21.77 -11.72
N ASP A 106 7.87 21.49 -13.01
CA ASP A 106 6.70 21.79 -13.87
C ASP A 106 5.63 20.68 -13.87
N SER A 107 5.77 19.62 -13.06
CA SER A 107 4.76 18.57 -12.96
C SER A 107 3.56 19.03 -12.14
N GLY A 108 2.37 18.95 -12.74
CA GLY A 108 1.10 19.20 -12.06
C GLY A 108 0.84 18.20 -10.95
N ILE A 109 1.25 16.94 -11.12
CA ILE A 109 1.13 15.91 -10.08
C ILE A 109 1.88 16.36 -8.83
N LEU A 110 3.12 16.82 -9.00
CA LEU A 110 3.95 17.27 -7.89
C LEU A 110 3.42 18.56 -7.26
N HIS A 111 2.94 19.50 -8.08
CA HIS A 111 2.32 20.73 -7.61
C HIS A 111 1.13 20.43 -6.69
N ASN A 112 0.20 19.58 -7.14
CA ASN A 112 -0.98 19.20 -6.38
C ASN A 112 -0.62 18.39 -5.11
N ALA A 113 0.30 17.43 -5.22
CA ALA A 113 0.77 16.68 -4.05
C ALA A 113 1.42 17.58 -2.99
N THR A 114 2.22 18.56 -3.42
CA THR A 114 2.85 19.55 -2.51
C THR A 114 1.81 20.44 -1.85
N LYS A 115 0.78 20.88 -2.58
CA LYS A 115 -0.34 21.65 -2.04
C LYS A 115 -1.09 20.85 -0.96
N LEU A 116 -1.39 19.58 -1.23
CA LEU A 116 -2.04 18.66 -0.27
C LEU A 116 -1.17 18.44 0.97
N ARG A 117 0.14 18.19 0.80
CA ARG A 117 1.09 18.03 1.93
C ARG A 117 1.14 19.27 2.83
N LYS A 118 1.16 20.47 2.24
CA LYS A 118 1.10 21.74 3.00
C LYS A 118 -0.21 21.90 3.76
N ALA A 119 -1.33 21.54 3.15
CA ALA A 119 -2.64 21.58 3.80
C ALA A 119 -2.71 20.62 5.00
N LEU A 120 -2.20 19.38 4.84
CA LEU A 120 -2.07 18.41 5.93
C LEU A 120 -1.21 18.95 7.08
N LYS A 121 -0.02 19.49 6.78
CA LYS A 121 0.89 20.08 7.79
C LYS A 121 0.25 21.24 8.57
N ASN A 122 -0.59 22.02 7.89
CA ASN A 122 -1.30 23.16 8.48
C ASN A 122 -2.66 22.78 9.12
N ASN A 123 -3.03 21.49 9.14
CA ASN A 123 -4.33 21.00 9.61
C ASN A 123 -5.55 21.64 8.90
N VAL A 124 -5.43 21.89 7.60
CA VAL A 124 -6.49 22.44 6.75
C VAL A 124 -7.12 21.32 5.93
N PHE A 125 -8.33 20.89 6.30
CA PHE A 125 -9.00 19.70 5.71
C PHE A 125 -10.24 20.01 4.87
N ASN A 126 -10.61 21.29 4.75
CA ASN A 126 -11.84 21.73 4.09
C ASN A 126 -11.66 22.05 2.60
N GLN A 127 -10.48 21.81 2.02
CA GLN A 127 -10.17 22.14 0.64
C GLN A 127 -9.37 20.99 -0.02
N VAL A 128 -10.07 20.19 -0.83
CA VAL A 128 -9.42 19.32 -1.82
C VAL A 128 -9.70 19.93 -3.19
N ASP A 129 -8.72 20.67 -3.69
CA ASP A 129 -8.80 21.36 -4.97
C ASP A 129 -7.58 20.98 -5.81
N ILE A 130 -7.83 20.14 -6.82
CA ILE A 130 -6.85 19.63 -7.76
C ILE A 130 -6.80 20.57 -8.96
N ASN A 131 -5.67 21.25 -9.14
CA ASN A 131 -5.42 22.08 -10.30
C ASN A 131 -5.13 21.18 -11.52
N THR A 132 -6.00 21.26 -12.53
CA THR A 132 -5.92 20.50 -13.78
C THR A 132 -5.31 21.31 -14.94
N GLY A 133 -4.77 22.50 -14.68
CA GLY A 133 -4.16 23.37 -15.69
C GLY A 133 -2.75 22.95 -16.15
N PHE A 134 -2.36 21.69 -15.95
CA PHE A 134 -1.05 21.15 -16.28
C PHE A 134 -1.17 20.10 -17.39
N GLU A 135 -0.12 19.93 -18.20
CA GLU A 135 -0.12 18.95 -19.31
C GLU A 135 -0.24 17.49 -18.83
N ASP A 136 0.22 17.20 -17.61
CA ASP A 136 0.20 15.87 -17.00
C ASP A 136 -1.08 15.56 -16.20
N ILE A 137 -2.06 16.46 -16.19
CA ILE A 137 -3.35 16.28 -15.49
C ILE A 137 -4.50 16.67 -16.40
N ILE A 138 -5.44 15.74 -16.58
CA ILE A 138 -6.63 15.97 -17.37
C ILE A 138 -7.85 15.75 -16.48
N GLY A 139 -8.63 16.81 -16.26
CA GLY A 139 -9.95 16.69 -15.65
C GLY A 139 -10.92 16.03 -16.63
N ILE A 140 -11.60 14.98 -16.18
CA ILE A 140 -12.55 14.22 -17.01
C ILE A 140 -13.92 14.20 -16.34
N LYS A 141 -14.98 14.12 -17.15
CA LYS A 141 -16.32 13.84 -16.65
C LYS A 141 -16.52 12.33 -16.50
N TYR A 142 -17.54 11.95 -15.71
CA TYR A 142 -17.81 10.55 -15.41
C TYR A 142 -18.16 9.73 -16.67
N ASP A 143 -18.91 10.31 -17.60
CA ASP A 143 -19.29 9.70 -18.88
C ASP A 143 -18.11 9.49 -19.83
N GLU A 144 -17.03 10.27 -19.68
CA GLU A 144 -15.81 10.14 -20.48
C GLU A 144 -14.84 9.09 -19.95
N LEU A 145 -15.04 8.60 -18.71
CA LEU A 145 -14.09 7.74 -17.99
C LEU A 145 -13.65 6.52 -18.80
N LEU A 146 -14.60 5.76 -19.35
CA LEU A 146 -14.28 4.53 -20.10
C LEU A 146 -13.44 4.85 -21.33
N SER A 147 -13.84 5.86 -22.10
CA SER A 147 -13.13 6.24 -23.33
C SER A 147 -11.69 6.67 -23.04
N LYS A 148 -11.48 7.44 -21.96
CA LYS A 148 -10.16 7.91 -21.54
C LYS A 148 -9.31 6.78 -20.99
N TYR A 149 -9.89 5.89 -20.18
CA TYR A 149 -9.21 4.70 -19.67
C TYR A 149 -8.75 3.80 -20.81
N LEU A 150 -9.63 3.51 -21.78
CA LEU A 150 -9.31 2.68 -22.93
C LEU A 150 -8.23 3.30 -23.82
N SER A 151 -8.28 4.61 -24.02
CA SER A 151 -7.23 5.34 -24.72
C SER A 151 -5.90 5.28 -23.97
N ALA A 152 -5.91 5.40 -22.64
CA ALA A 152 -4.70 5.34 -21.82
C ALA A 152 -4.07 3.94 -21.84
N CYS A 153 -4.89 2.89 -21.82
CA CYS A 153 -4.40 1.50 -21.86
C CYS A 153 -4.16 0.94 -23.26
N ASN A 154 -4.25 1.76 -24.33
CA ASN A 154 -4.17 1.32 -25.72
C ASN A 154 -5.12 0.15 -26.06
N ASN A 155 -6.33 0.15 -25.47
CA ASN A 155 -7.29 -0.96 -25.55
C ASN A 155 -6.72 -2.33 -25.13
N SER A 156 -5.68 -2.34 -24.30
CA SER A 156 -4.99 -3.55 -23.86
C SER A 156 -5.25 -3.84 -22.38
N LEU A 157 -5.51 -5.11 -22.06
CA LEU A 157 -5.62 -5.61 -20.69
C LEU A 157 -4.26 -5.73 -19.96
N TYR A 158 -3.16 -5.64 -20.70
CA TYR A 158 -1.80 -5.83 -20.18
C TYR A 158 -1.08 -4.53 -19.83
N ASP A 159 -1.76 -3.39 -20.00
CA ASP A 159 -1.19 -2.08 -19.69
C ASP A 159 -1.07 -1.84 -18.17
N GLN A 160 -0.27 -0.86 -17.76
CA GLN A 160 -0.06 -0.50 -16.35
C GLN A 160 -1.05 0.56 -15.82
N THR A 161 -2.05 0.95 -16.61
CA THR A 161 -3.11 1.88 -16.20
C THR A 161 -3.93 1.30 -15.04
N ILE A 162 -4.16 2.12 -14.00
CA ILE A 162 -4.92 1.76 -12.79
C ILE A 162 -5.94 2.85 -12.49
N ILE A 163 -7.16 2.44 -12.13
CA ILE A 163 -8.17 3.32 -11.53
C ILE A 163 -8.07 3.22 -10.01
N ILE A 164 -8.01 4.36 -9.33
CA ILE A 164 -7.98 4.44 -7.87
C ILE A 164 -9.29 5.09 -7.41
N ALA A 165 -9.94 4.49 -6.42
CA ALA A 165 -11.17 5.01 -5.82
C ALA A 165 -11.13 4.88 -4.29
N TYR A 166 -11.90 5.74 -3.61
CA TYR A 166 -11.88 5.83 -2.14
C TYR A 166 -12.50 4.60 -1.44
N SER A 167 -13.59 4.04 -1.99
CA SER A 167 -14.34 2.96 -1.35
C SER A 167 -14.30 1.66 -2.15
N ASN A 168 -14.34 0.51 -1.47
CA ASN A 168 -14.45 -0.80 -2.13
C ASN A 168 -15.72 -0.93 -2.98
N SER A 169 -16.80 -0.24 -2.63
CA SER A 169 -18.03 -0.21 -3.45
C SER A 169 -17.76 0.46 -4.80
N SER A 170 -17.14 1.64 -4.78
CA SER A 170 -16.76 2.36 -6.00
C SER A 170 -15.74 1.59 -6.82
N VAL A 171 -14.75 0.93 -6.18
CA VAL A 171 -13.81 0.03 -6.87
C VAL A 171 -14.56 -1.09 -7.58
N LYS A 172 -15.55 -1.70 -6.93
CA LYS A 172 -16.38 -2.74 -7.57
C LYS A 172 -17.15 -2.20 -8.77
N GLU A 173 -17.80 -1.04 -8.63
CA GLU A 173 -18.53 -0.39 -9.72
C GLU A 173 -17.64 -0.13 -10.93
N TYR A 174 -16.45 0.44 -10.72
CA TYR A 174 -15.49 0.67 -11.81
C TYR A 174 -14.96 -0.63 -12.42
N ASN A 175 -14.67 -1.64 -11.61
CA ASN A 175 -14.24 -2.95 -12.10
C ASN A 175 -15.33 -3.59 -12.99
N ASP A 176 -16.59 -3.59 -12.53
CA ASP A 176 -17.70 -4.14 -13.31
C ASP A 176 -17.91 -3.35 -14.61
N PHE A 177 -17.81 -2.02 -14.54
CA PHE A 177 -17.97 -1.14 -15.70
C PHE A 177 -16.89 -1.40 -16.77
N VAL A 178 -15.61 -1.42 -16.38
CA VAL A 178 -14.50 -1.70 -17.31
C VAL A 178 -14.53 -3.14 -17.80
N ARG A 179 -14.81 -4.12 -16.93
CA ARG A 179 -14.92 -5.54 -17.33
C ARG A 179 -16.06 -5.77 -18.31
N SER A 180 -17.18 -5.06 -18.19
CA SER A 180 -18.31 -5.22 -19.13
C SER A 180 -17.93 -4.92 -20.58
N TYR A 181 -16.94 -4.05 -20.79
CA TYR A 181 -16.37 -3.74 -22.10
C TYR A 181 -15.47 -4.86 -22.63
N PHE A 182 -14.53 -5.37 -21.82
CA PHE A 182 -13.55 -6.37 -22.27
C PHE A 182 -14.10 -7.81 -22.28
N PHE A 183 -15.03 -8.13 -21.38
CA PHE A 183 -15.57 -9.46 -21.15
C PHE A 183 -17.10 -9.43 -21.19
N SER A 184 -17.66 -9.16 -22.38
CA SER A 184 -19.11 -9.06 -22.56
C SER A 184 -19.83 -10.33 -22.08
N ASN A 185 -20.87 -10.13 -21.26
CA ASN A 185 -21.69 -11.20 -20.66
C ASN A 185 -20.97 -12.15 -19.67
N GLN A 186 -19.76 -11.81 -19.20
CA GLN A 186 -19.06 -12.60 -18.18
C GLN A 186 -19.10 -11.93 -16.80
N THR A 187 -19.98 -12.45 -15.93
CA THR A 187 -20.17 -11.95 -14.56
C THR A 187 -19.20 -12.54 -13.55
N THR A 188 -18.53 -13.66 -13.90
CA THR A 188 -17.52 -14.34 -13.08
C THR A 188 -16.12 -14.11 -13.63
N ILE A 189 -15.10 -14.55 -12.88
CA ILE A 189 -13.70 -14.53 -13.33
C ILE A 189 -13.56 -15.24 -14.69
N ALA A 190 -12.74 -14.66 -15.55
CA ALA A 190 -12.47 -15.11 -16.91
C ALA A 190 -10.97 -15.17 -17.20
N ILE A 191 -10.60 -15.96 -18.21
CA ILE A 191 -9.23 -16.00 -18.73
C ILE A 191 -8.86 -14.60 -19.23
N GLY A 192 -7.71 -14.09 -18.79
CA GLY A 192 -7.24 -12.75 -19.10
C GLY A 192 -7.60 -11.68 -18.05
N ASP A 193 -8.46 -11.98 -17.07
CA ASP A 193 -8.73 -11.05 -15.98
C ASP A 193 -7.44 -10.72 -15.22
N ARG A 194 -7.29 -9.43 -14.90
CA ARG A 194 -6.25 -8.96 -13.98
C ARG A 194 -6.81 -8.95 -12.57
N ILE A 195 -6.14 -9.65 -11.67
CA ILE A 195 -6.51 -9.77 -10.27
C ILE A 195 -5.42 -9.22 -9.37
N ILE A 196 -5.81 -8.85 -8.16
CA ILE A 196 -4.89 -8.55 -7.06
C ILE A 196 -5.09 -9.57 -5.96
N LEU A 197 -4.00 -10.08 -5.42
CA LEU A 197 -4.04 -10.96 -4.26
C LEU A 197 -4.38 -10.12 -3.03
N VAL A 198 -5.41 -10.55 -2.29
CA VAL A 198 -5.89 -9.84 -1.08
C VAL A 198 -5.36 -10.47 0.22
N GLY A 199 -4.47 -11.45 0.11
CA GLY A 199 -3.93 -12.18 1.24
C GLY A 199 -2.73 -13.02 0.83
N ASN A 200 -1.84 -13.26 1.79
CA ASN A 200 -0.66 -14.10 1.57
C ASN A 200 -1.08 -15.56 1.48
N ASN A 201 -0.47 -16.31 0.55
CA ASN A 201 -0.66 -17.74 0.43
C ASN A 201 0.68 -18.45 0.61
N TYR A 202 0.79 -19.19 1.72
CA TYR A 202 1.99 -19.95 2.09
C TYR A 202 1.86 -21.45 1.84
N ASN A 203 0.78 -21.91 1.21
CA ASN A 203 0.54 -23.33 0.99
C ASN A 203 1.48 -23.94 -0.06
N TYR A 204 2.14 -23.10 -0.87
CA TYR A 204 3.01 -23.52 -1.95
C TYR A 204 4.42 -22.90 -1.76
N PRO A 205 5.35 -23.59 -1.09
CA PRO A 205 6.65 -23.02 -0.70
C PRO A 205 7.55 -22.63 -1.88
N GLN A 206 7.25 -23.12 -3.10
CA GLN A 206 7.96 -22.77 -4.33
C GLN A 206 7.39 -21.52 -5.02
N ILE A 207 6.24 -20.98 -4.60
CA ILE A 207 5.62 -19.80 -5.21
C ILE A 207 5.24 -18.81 -4.11
N GLU A 208 5.94 -17.69 -4.06
CA GLU A 208 5.56 -16.59 -3.19
C GLU A 208 4.37 -15.84 -3.78
N LEU A 209 3.22 -15.95 -3.10
CA LEU A 209 1.99 -15.23 -3.44
C LEU A 209 1.67 -14.31 -2.26
N LEU A 210 1.97 -13.02 -2.42
CA LEU A 210 1.85 -12.04 -1.36
C LEU A 210 0.66 -11.10 -1.62
N ASN A 211 0.08 -10.60 -0.53
CA ASN A 211 -0.97 -9.59 -0.59
C ASN A 211 -0.47 -8.34 -1.32
N GLY A 212 -1.24 -7.87 -2.29
CA GLY A 212 -0.89 -6.75 -3.16
C GLY A 212 -0.28 -7.16 -4.50
N ASP A 213 0.11 -8.43 -4.68
CA ASP A 213 0.64 -8.90 -5.97
C ASP A 213 -0.45 -8.91 -7.03
N PHE A 214 -0.09 -8.50 -8.24
CA PHE A 214 -0.96 -8.61 -9.41
C PHE A 214 -0.76 -9.94 -10.12
N GLY A 215 -1.86 -10.51 -10.61
CA GLY A 215 -1.85 -11.70 -11.44
C GLY A 215 -2.76 -11.55 -12.66
N THR A 216 -2.52 -12.38 -13.66
CA THR A 216 -3.43 -12.55 -14.80
C THR A 216 -3.92 -13.98 -14.82
N ILE A 217 -5.23 -14.15 -14.94
CA ILE A 217 -5.84 -15.47 -15.03
C ILE A 217 -5.46 -16.12 -16.37
N LYS A 218 -4.84 -17.30 -16.31
CA LYS A 218 -4.43 -18.06 -17.50
C LYS A 218 -5.42 -19.17 -17.85
N ASP A 219 -6.09 -19.71 -16.86
CA ASP A 219 -7.07 -20.76 -17.03
C ASP A 219 -8.13 -20.68 -15.93
N VAL A 220 -9.36 -21.11 -16.24
CA VAL A 220 -10.49 -21.12 -15.31
C VAL A 220 -11.20 -22.47 -15.44
N SER A 221 -11.31 -23.18 -14.31
CA SER A 221 -12.05 -24.44 -14.26
C SER A 221 -13.53 -24.21 -14.56
N ALA A 222 -14.16 -25.12 -15.31
CA ALA A 222 -15.61 -25.13 -15.53
C ALA A 222 -16.40 -25.51 -14.25
N LEU A 223 -15.73 -26.08 -13.25
CA LEU A 223 -16.32 -26.43 -11.97
C LEU A 223 -16.20 -25.25 -11.00
N ASN A 224 -17.34 -24.65 -10.66
CA ASN A 224 -17.40 -23.60 -9.64
C ASN A 224 -17.33 -24.20 -8.24
N GLU A 225 -16.37 -23.76 -7.42
CA GLU A 225 -16.33 -24.08 -6.00
C GLU A 225 -16.90 -22.90 -5.20
N ILE A 226 -18.01 -23.14 -4.48
CA ILE A 226 -18.64 -22.13 -3.64
C ILE A 226 -18.29 -22.42 -2.18
N ARG A 227 -17.63 -21.47 -1.51
CA ARG A 227 -17.37 -21.54 -0.07
C ARG A 227 -18.15 -20.49 0.68
N THR A 228 -18.86 -20.91 1.72
CA THR A 228 -19.50 -19.98 2.67
C THR A 228 -18.51 -19.67 3.79
N ILE A 229 -17.99 -18.44 3.81
CA ILE A 229 -17.13 -17.97 4.88
C ILE A 229 -17.99 -17.14 5.86
N SER A 230 -17.91 -17.46 7.14
CA SER A 230 -18.57 -16.67 8.18
C SER A 230 -17.63 -15.54 8.62
N LEU A 231 -17.91 -14.31 8.19
CA LEU A 231 -17.16 -13.15 8.64
C LEU A 231 -17.50 -12.87 10.12
N LYS A 232 -16.51 -12.93 11.02
CA LYS A 232 -16.68 -12.48 12.40
C LYS A 232 -16.56 -10.95 12.46
N ARG A 233 -17.64 -10.25 12.15
CA ARG A 233 -17.83 -8.85 12.57
C ARG A 233 -19.17 -8.73 13.28
N LYS A 234 -19.18 -8.02 14.41
CA LYS A 234 -20.34 -7.80 15.31
C LYS A 234 -21.69 -7.90 14.57
N ASP A 235 -22.43 -8.97 14.86
CA ASP A 235 -23.87 -9.15 14.69
C ASP A 235 -24.54 -9.10 13.30
N LYS A 236 -23.83 -9.24 12.16
CA LYS A 236 -24.51 -9.56 10.88
C LYS A 236 -23.73 -10.52 9.98
N LYS A 237 -24.36 -11.66 9.64
CA LYS A 237 -23.92 -12.56 8.57
C LYS A 237 -24.14 -11.86 7.22
N VAL A 238 -23.07 -11.69 6.43
CA VAL A 238 -23.15 -11.22 5.04
C VAL A 238 -22.68 -12.35 4.13
N ARG A 239 -23.45 -12.64 3.08
CA ARG A 239 -23.05 -13.56 2.00
C ARG A 239 -22.20 -12.78 0.99
N LEU A 240 -20.99 -13.26 0.73
CA LEU A 240 -20.20 -12.83 -0.42
C LEU A 240 -20.23 -13.97 -1.44
N LEU A 241 -20.64 -13.64 -2.66
CA LEU A 241 -20.43 -14.47 -3.83
C LEU A 241 -19.07 -14.06 -4.42
N LYS A 242 -18.17 -15.02 -4.62
CA LYS A 242 -16.97 -14.85 -5.44
C LYS A 242 -17.07 -15.85 -6.59
#